data_AF-A0A6H1NFS1-F1
#
_entry.id   AF-A0A6H1NFS1-F1
#
_cell.length_a   1.000
_cell.length_b   1.000
_cell.length_c   1.000
_cell.angle_alpha   90.00
_cell.angle_beta   90.00
_cell.angle_gamma   90.00
#
_symmetry.space_group_name_H-M   'P 1'
#
loop_
_entity.id
_entity.type
_entity.pdbx_description
1 polymer ?
#
loop_
_entity_poly.entity_id
_entity_poly.type
_entity_poly.pdbx_seq_one_letter_code
_entity_poly.pdbx_strand_id
1 'polypeptide(L)'
;MVAARRIPTYFSHSYRREDRDVNEFFWRAFEAHGFGFTVDPKSAGALSTCHLEMMMRRSACFVGVVTLRRDQPAYKCSPFVVYEYGLAARVLAARAIKPLLVFVEKGVPGYHFPNVQERFVFDRDELDTYDGFEQPIRQLALKARGYSSAGDQLVGEVGLAVPDTPAYRAAKPLITQTLAKFGYAVKEVKVAFTDPAEIPLQLDPLDFVVIDISDHEPLDRLFHLLLGRSIPTLNVIHHDPANVPRPRVPDLVVGETLRHATFEQDPVLWWNSPGEFAARLEQQLERFDLPRQQFRNLDEGIGYIRSTGRADGKIFLSTAGPDDALSREVGRALKLQNFTFFHYVYNNTIPRGSKWQDRLEQQLAASQVFVPLVSQAYWRSEWCRRELATARRLSDEGRLTIIPYFLDGSSEELIPEQGADISDLTEAERVALIVQDMDGFFTGQITSDYSGT
;
A
#
# COMPACT_ATOMS: atom_id res chain seq x y z
N MET A 1 9.04 -31.62 -6.22
CA MET A 1 9.79 -30.69 -5.35
C MET A 1 8.80 -29.76 -4.68
N VAL A 2 8.63 -29.84 -3.36
CA VAL A 2 7.82 -28.85 -2.62
C VAL A 2 8.64 -27.56 -2.58
N ALA A 3 8.12 -26.47 -3.14
CA ALA A 3 8.79 -25.17 -3.09
C ALA A 3 9.09 -24.81 -1.62
N ALA A 4 10.34 -24.42 -1.32
CA ALA A 4 10.70 -24.01 0.03
C ALA A 4 9.81 -22.85 0.47
N ARG A 5 9.24 -22.96 1.67
CA ARG A 5 8.34 -21.96 2.23
C ARG A 5 9.11 -20.63 2.44
N ARG A 6 8.62 -19.55 1.85
CA ARG A 6 9.18 -18.19 2.01
C ARG A 6 9.02 -17.71 3.46
N ILE A 7 9.97 -16.89 3.92
CA ILE A 7 9.90 -16.21 5.22
C ILE A 7 8.90 -15.04 5.10
N PRO A 8 7.77 -15.05 5.82
CA PRO A 8 6.80 -13.96 5.75
C PRO A 8 7.33 -12.70 6.43
N THR A 9 7.50 -11.61 5.70
CA THR A 9 8.22 -10.43 6.20
C THR A 9 7.44 -9.16 5.99
N TYR A 10 7.35 -8.34 7.02
CA TYR A 10 6.82 -6.98 6.90
C TYR A 10 7.90 -6.09 6.28
N PHE A 11 7.59 -5.42 5.17
CA PHE A 11 8.53 -4.56 4.45
C PHE A 11 8.11 -3.09 4.52
N SER A 12 8.75 -2.35 5.42
CA SER A 12 8.61 -0.91 5.56
C SER A 12 9.56 -0.21 4.59
N HIS A 13 9.03 0.61 3.69
CA HIS A 13 9.78 1.25 2.61
C HIS A 13 9.11 2.56 2.17
N SER A 14 9.82 3.33 1.35
CA SER A 14 9.28 4.56 0.77
C SER A 14 8.40 4.28 -0.45
N TYR A 15 7.23 4.94 -0.52
CA TYR A 15 6.35 4.92 -1.70
C TYR A 15 6.71 5.98 -2.75
N ARG A 16 7.83 6.69 -2.58
CA ARG A 16 8.22 7.77 -3.50
C ARG A 16 8.87 7.21 -4.76
N ARG A 17 8.65 7.89 -5.89
CA ARG A 17 9.20 7.49 -7.19
C ARG A 17 10.73 7.41 -7.16
N GLU A 18 11.37 8.42 -6.57
CA GLU A 18 12.84 8.54 -6.50
C GLU A 18 13.53 7.50 -5.60
N ASP A 19 12.75 6.69 -4.87
CA ASP A 19 13.26 5.66 -3.97
C ASP A 19 13.08 4.24 -4.53
N ARG A 20 12.48 4.10 -5.73
CA ARG A 20 12.16 2.81 -6.33
C ARG A 20 13.40 1.94 -6.56
N ASP A 21 14.49 2.51 -7.04
CA ASP A 21 15.72 1.76 -7.33
C ASP A 21 16.36 1.21 -6.05
N VAL A 22 16.36 2.01 -4.97
CA VAL A 22 16.80 1.59 -3.63
C VAL A 22 15.94 0.41 -3.14
N ASN A 23 14.61 0.54 -3.26
CA ASN A 23 13.69 -0.50 -2.83
C ASN A 23 13.85 -1.79 -3.66
N GLU A 24 13.98 -1.67 -4.99
CA GLU A 24 14.19 -2.79 -5.91
C GLU A 24 15.49 -3.53 -5.60
N PHE A 25 16.58 -2.81 -5.33
CA PHE A 25 17.86 -3.38 -4.91
C PHE A 25 17.71 -4.26 -3.66
N PHE A 26 17.17 -3.70 -2.57
CA PHE A 26 17.01 -4.45 -1.33
C PHE A 26 16.00 -5.59 -1.50
N TRP A 27 14.92 -5.38 -2.27
CA TRP A 27 13.96 -6.43 -2.54
C TRP A 27 14.60 -7.66 -3.18
N ARG A 28 15.44 -7.45 -4.20
CA ARG A 28 16.22 -8.51 -4.87
C ARG A 28 17.16 -9.22 -3.89
N ALA A 29 17.88 -8.45 -3.07
CA ALA A 29 18.80 -8.99 -2.07
C ALA A 29 18.08 -9.92 -1.07
N PHE A 30 16.93 -9.51 -0.55
CA PHE A 30 16.14 -10.34 0.37
C PHE A 30 15.47 -11.53 -0.33
N GLU A 31 14.95 -11.36 -1.55
CA GLU A 31 14.32 -12.46 -2.29
C GLU A 31 15.29 -13.64 -2.47
N ALA A 32 16.56 -13.35 -2.80
CA ALA A 32 17.63 -14.35 -2.94
C ALA A 32 17.86 -15.18 -1.67
N HIS A 33 17.49 -14.67 -0.50
CA HIS A 33 17.58 -15.35 0.79
C HIS A 33 16.27 -16.01 1.26
N GLY A 34 15.26 -16.08 0.39
CA GLY A 34 14.00 -16.80 0.65
C GLY A 34 12.94 -15.99 1.38
N PHE A 35 13.07 -14.66 1.40
CA PHE A 35 12.05 -13.77 1.99
C PHE A 35 10.86 -13.59 1.04
N GLY A 36 9.67 -13.44 1.61
CA GLY A 36 8.43 -13.13 0.89
C GLY A 36 7.72 -11.98 1.60
N PHE A 37 7.64 -10.84 0.93
CA PHE A 37 7.26 -9.59 1.55
C PHE A 37 5.76 -9.35 1.58
N THR A 38 5.34 -8.71 2.66
CA THR A 38 4.02 -8.10 2.83
C THR A 38 4.23 -6.63 3.08
N VAL A 39 3.46 -5.83 2.38
CA VAL A 39 3.44 -4.38 2.49
C VAL A 39 2.05 -3.97 2.93
N ASP A 40 1.95 -2.82 3.59
CA ASP A 40 0.65 -2.18 3.74
C ASP A 40 0.17 -1.74 2.35
N PRO A 41 -0.97 -2.22 1.84
CA PRO A 41 -1.50 -1.68 0.60
C PRO A 41 -1.68 -0.18 0.77
N LYS A 42 -1.32 0.61 -0.25
CA LYS A 42 -1.55 2.06 -0.29
C LYS A 42 -3.04 2.32 -0.08
N SER A 43 -3.44 2.47 1.16
CA SER A 43 -4.84 2.51 1.55
C SER A 43 -5.33 3.93 1.26
N ALA A 44 -6.28 4.08 0.34
CA ALA A 44 -6.90 5.37 0.02
C ALA A 44 -7.77 5.95 1.16
N GLY A 45 -7.64 5.42 2.39
CA GLY A 45 -8.46 5.75 3.55
C GLY A 45 -7.63 5.89 4.83
N ALA A 46 -8.31 6.19 5.94
CA ALA A 46 -7.69 6.43 7.25
C ALA A 46 -6.76 5.28 7.67
N LEU A 47 -5.61 5.63 8.26
CA LEU A 47 -4.65 4.68 8.81
C LEU A 47 -5.32 3.73 9.82
N SER A 48 -5.06 2.43 9.71
CA SER A 48 -5.47 1.45 10.72
C SER A 48 -4.26 0.92 11.48
N THR A 49 -3.99 1.49 12.66
CA THR A 49 -2.90 1.01 13.53
C THR A 49 -3.09 -0.46 13.89
N CYS A 50 -4.33 -0.87 14.23
CA CYS A 50 -4.65 -2.27 14.54
C CYS A 50 -4.28 -3.20 13.38
N HIS A 51 -4.55 -2.79 12.13
CA HIS A 51 -4.18 -3.58 10.96
C HIS A 51 -2.67 -3.79 10.88
N LEU A 52 -1.88 -2.71 11.03
CA LEU A 52 -0.41 -2.78 10.98
C LEU A 52 0.14 -3.68 12.09
N GLU A 53 -0.36 -3.53 13.31
CA GLU A 53 0.01 -4.36 14.45
C GLU A 53 -0.29 -5.84 14.17
N MET A 54 -1.46 -6.15 13.60
CA MET A 54 -1.81 -7.51 13.17
C MET A 54 -0.89 -8.03 12.07
N MET A 55 -0.55 -7.21 11.05
CA MET A 55 0.36 -7.61 9.98
C MET A 55 1.77 -7.92 10.52
N MET A 56 2.28 -7.09 11.43
CA MET A 56 3.56 -7.32 12.11
C MET A 56 3.50 -8.56 13.02
N ARG A 57 2.38 -8.74 13.74
CA ARG A 57 2.13 -9.94 14.56
C ARG A 57 2.06 -11.22 13.73
N ARG A 58 1.64 -11.16 12.47
CA ARG A 58 1.61 -12.30 11.53
C ARG A 58 2.90 -12.46 10.71
N SER A 59 3.85 -11.53 10.81
CA SER A 59 5.15 -11.61 10.11
C SER A 59 6.18 -12.37 10.94
N ALA A 60 7.08 -13.10 10.29
CA ALA A 60 8.22 -13.74 10.93
C ALA A 60 9.24 -12.70 11.40
N CYS A 61 9.40 -11.60 10.65
CA CYS A 61 10.34 -10.53 10.94
C CYS A 61 9.90 -9.19 10.33
N PHE A 62 10.57 -8.12 10.75
CA PHE A 62 10.43 -6.77 10.20
C PHE A 62 11.69 -6.39 9.41
N VAL A 63 11.50 -5.80 8.23
CA VAL A 63 12.57 -5.19 7.43
C VAL A 63 12.18 -3.75 7.11
N GLY A 64 13.08 -2.82 7.37
CA GLY A 64 12.93 -1.42 6.98
C GLY A 64 14.03 -0.97 6.02
N VAL A 65 13.66 -0.29 4.94
CA VAL A 65 14.58 0.44 4.05
C VAL A 65 14.23 1.91 4.15
N VAL A 66 15.10 2.68 4.79
CA VAL A 66 14.85 4.07 5.19
C VAL A 66 15.64 4.99 4.29
N THR A 67 14.95 5.74 3.43
CA THR A 67 15.56 6.71 2.51
C THR A 67 15.59 8.12 3.10
N LEU A 68 16.60 8.89 2.69
CA LEU A 68 16.79 10.29 3.07
C LEU A 68 15.71 11.16 2.41
N ARG A 69 15.02 11.97 3.23
CA ARG A 69 14.04 12.96 2.78
C ARG A 69 14.43 14.34 3.25
N ARG A 70 15.05 15.11 2.37
CA ARG A 70 15.54 16.47 2.70
C ARG A 70 14.40 17.44 3.00
N ASP A 71 13.23 17.21 2.39
CA ASP A 71 11.99 17.94 2.57
C ASP A 71 11.26 17.62 3.89
N GLN A 72 11.73 16.62 4.65
CA GLN A 72 11.20 16.27 5.97
C GLN A 72 12.18 16.75 7.06
N PRO A 73 12.11 18.02 7.50
CA PRO A 73 13.16 18.60 8.35
C PRO A 73 13.29 17.92 9.72
N ALA A 74 12.19 17.45 10.31
CA ALA A 74 12.16 16.85 11.65
C ALA A 74 12.82 15.46 11.69
N TYR A 75 12.48 14.59 10.73
CA TYR A 75 12.92 13.18 10.72
C TYR A 75 14.03 12.90 9.70
N LYS A 76 14.17 13.76 8.68
CA LYS A 76 15.00 13.54 7.47
C LYS A 76 14.74 12.20 6.76
N CYS A 77 13.58 11.59 7.02
CA CYS A 77 13.10 10.36 6.40
C CYS A 77 11.56 10.35 6.52
N SER A 78 10.93 9.23 6.14
CA SER A 78 9.47 9.09 6.31
C SER A 78 9.10 8.98 7.80
N PRO A 79 8.26 9.87 8.36
CA PRO A 79 7.78 9.70 9.74
C PRO A 79 7.01 8.38 9.89
N PHE A 80 6.30 7.95 8.84
CA PHE A 80 5.59 6.66 8.84
C PHE A 80 6.52 5.46 9.06
N VAL A 81 7.71 5.47 8.43
CA VAL A 81 8.69 4.38 8.59
C VAL A 81 9.27 4.36 10.02
N VAL A 82 9.47 5.53 10.63
CA VAL A 82 9.87 5.64 12.04
C VAL A 82 8.77 5.09 12.97
N TYR A 83 7.51 5.38 12.66
CA TYR A 83 6.36 4.84 13.39
C TYR A 83 6.27 3.30 13.26
N GLU A 84 6.37 2.77 12.05
CA GLU A 84 6.35 1.31 11.80
C GLU A 84 7.52 0.61 12.49
N TYR A 85 8.72 1.19 12.46
CA TYR A 85 9.86 0.70 13.23
C TYR A 85 9.55 0.69 14.73
N GLY A 86 8.92 1.74 15.26
CA GLY A 86 8.50 1.81 16.67
C GLY A 86 7.50 0.71 17.04
N LEU A 87 6.49 0.45 16.19
CA LEU A 87 5.55 -0.66 16.36
C LEU A 87 6.29 -2.01 16.36
N ALA A 88 7.18 -2.24 15.38
CA ALA A 88 7.96 -3.46 15.29
C ALA A 88 8.85 -3.63 16.53
N ALA A 89 9.60 -2.60 16.92
CA ALA A 89 10.45 -2.60 18.11
C ALA A 89 9.68 -2.96 19.39
N ARG A 90 8.42 -2.51 19.51
CA ARG A 90 7.55 -2.88 20.64
C ARG A 90 7.14 -4.34 20.59
N VAL A 91 6.70 -4.85 19.43
CA VAL A 91 6.37 -6.28 19.24
C VAL A 91 7.54 -7.16 19.66
N LEU A 92 8.76 -6.73 19.34
CA LEU A 92 10.00 -7.42 19.70
C LEU A 92 10.26 -7.42 21.21
N ALA A 93 10.15 -6.25 21.85
CA ALA A 93 10.33 -6.11 23.29
C ALA A 93 9.29 -6.93 24.07
N ALA A 94 8.05 -7.00 23.59
CA ALA A 94 6.95 -7.68 24.28
C ALA A 94 6.96 -9.21 24.12
N ARG A 95 7.40 -9.72 22.96
CA ARG A 95 7.34 -11.16 22.62
C ARG A 95 8.70 -11.84 22.60
N ALA A 96 9.75 -11.11 22.98
CA ALA A 96 11.14 -11.55 23.10
C ALA A 96 11.80 -12.19 21.87
N ILE A 97 11.15 -12.39 20.71
CA ILE A 97 11.78 -13.22 19.66
C ILE A 97 11.17 -13.03 18.25
N LYS A 98 10.96 -11.81 17.75
CA LYS A 98 11.02 -11.65 16.29
C LYS A 98 12.36 -11.00 15.95
N PRO A 99 12.90 -11.15 14.75
CA PRO A 99 14.08 -10.39 14.37
C PRO A 99 13.64 -9.17 13.55
N LEU A 100 14.42 -8.09 13.66
CA LEU A 100 14.25 -6.85 12.89
C LEU A 100 15.55 -6.58 12.15
N LEU A 101 15.47 -5.91 11.00
CA LEU A 101 16.63 -5.38 10.31
C LEU A 101 16.25 -4.07 9.62
N VAL A 102 17.05 -3.02 9.80
CA VAL A 102 16.84 -1.75 9.10
C VAL A 102 18.10 -1.31 8.36
N PHE A 103 17.94 -0.99 7.08
CA PHE A 103 18.93 -0.31 6.26
C PHE A 103 18.56 1.17 6.20
N VAL A 104 19.48 2.03 6.60
CA VAL A 104 19.24 3.47 6.77
C VAL A 104 20.18 4.24 5.87
N GLU A 105 19.63 5.09 5.02
CA GLU A 105 20.42 5.90 4.11
C GLU A 105 21.29 6.91 4.88
N LYS A 106 22.53 7.09 4.41
CA LYS A 106 23.46 8.08 4.91
C LYS A 106 22.81 9.48 4.98
N GLY A 107 22.94 10.11 6.14
CA GLY A 107 22.34 11.42 6.43
C GLY A 107 21.00 11.37 7.16
N VAL A 108 20.35 10.21 7.26
CA VAL A 108 19.19 10.04 8.15
C VAL A 108 19.67 9.97 9.62
N PRO A 109 19.06 10.71 10.55
CA PRO A 109 19.43 10.67 11.95
C PRO A 109 19.22 9.29 12.59
N GLY A 110 20.32 8.71 13.09
CA GLY A 110 20.29 7.36 13.66
C GLY A 110 19.50 7.23 14.97
N TYR A 111 19.20 8.31 15.69
CA TYR A 111 18.49 8.23 16.98
C TYR A 111 17.03 7.75 16.85
N HIS A 112 16.43 7.84 15.66
CA HIS A 112 15.13 7.22 15.37
C HIS A 112 15.20 5.68 15.32
N PHE A 113 16.39 5.12 15.14
CA PHE A 113 16.67 3.69 15.00
C PHE A 113 17.76 3.29 16.01
N PRO A 114 17.45 3.25 17.33
CA PRO A 114 18.46 3.11 18.37
C PRO A 114 19.13 1.72 18.44
N ASN A 115 18.55 0.68 17.83
CA ASN A 115 19.14 -0.65 17.87
C ASN A 115 20.29 -0.78 16.86
N VAL A 116 21.50 -0.43 17.30
CA VAL A 116 22.71 -0.40 16.47
C VAL A 116 23.13 -1.77 15.92
N GLN A 117 22.71 -2.88 16.53
CA GLN A 117 23.07 -4.23 16.07
C GLN A 117 22.25 -4.68 14.86
N GLU A 118 21.05 -4.11 14.69
CA GLU A 118 20.10 -4.45 13.64
C GLU A 118 19.93 -3.28 12.66
N ARG A 119 20.81 -2.27 12.72
CA ARG A 119 20.81 -1.07 11.88
C ARG A 119 22.09 -0.98 11.06
N PHE A 120 21.94 -0.92 9.75
CA PHE A 120 23.05 -0.80 8.80
C PHE A 120 22.88 0.45 7.96
N VAL A 121 24.00 1.09 7.60
CA VAL A 121 23.98 2.30 6.77
C VAL A 121 24.30 1.93 5.33
N PHE A 122 23.60 2.55 4.38
CA PHE A 122 23.91 2.47 2.96
C PHE A 122 24.03 3.87 2.35
N ASP A 123 24.75 3.97 1.24
CA ASP A 123 24.79 5.15 0.40
C ASP A 123 24.06 4.83 -0.92
N ARG A 124 23.09 5.66 -1.30
CA ARG A 124 22.27 5.39 -2.50
C ARG A 124 23.09 5.47 -3.78
N ASP A 125 24.16 6.26 -3.78
CA ASP A 125 25.01 6.47 -4.94
C ASP A 125 26.04 5.33 -5.12
N GLU A 126 26.14 4.41 -4.16
CA GLU A 126 27.11 3.30 -4.15
C GLU A 126 26.44 1.91 -4.16
N LEU A 127 25.12 1.84 -4.40
CA LEU A 127 24.33 0.59 -4.32
C LEU A 127 24.90 -0.54 -5.19
N ASP A 128 25.35 -0.24 -6.41
CA ASP A 128 25.90 -1.23 -7.34
C ASP A 128 27.16 -1.95 -6.80
N THR A 129 27.88 -1.30 -5.89
CA THR A 129 29.09 -1.82 -5.25
C THR A 129 28.90 -2.18 -3.78
N TYR A 130 27.71 -1.93 -3.22
CA TYR A 130 27.43 -2.12 -1.81
C TYR A 130 27.21 -3.60 -1.50
N ASP A 131 28.10 -4.23 -0.73
CA ASP A 131 28.00 -5.64 -0.30
C ASP A 131 27.60 -5.80 1.19
N GLY A 132 27.54 -4.67 1.92
CA GLY A 132 27.26 -4.63 3.36
C GLY A 132 25.89 -5.18 3.78
N PHE A 133 25.02 -5.53 2.83
CA PHE A 133 23.72 -6.13 3.08
C PHE A 133 23.75 -7.66 3.27
N GLU A 134 24.73 -8.38 2.71
CA GLU A 134 24.64 -9.85 2.58
C GLU A 134 24.63 -10.54 3.94
N GLN A 135 25.62 -10.23 4.77
CA GLN A 135 25.75 -10.86 6.09
C GLN A 135 24.57 -10.52 7.03
N PRO A 136 24.11 -9.27 7.14
CA PRO A 136 22.91 -8.94 7.92
C PRO A 136 21.66 -9.68 7.48
N ILE A 137 21.40 -9.76 6.17
CA ILE A 137 20.21 -10.48 5.66
C ILE A 137 20.31 -11.97 5.95
N ARG A 138 21.49 -12.57 5.81
CA ARG A 138 21.70 -13.98 6.16
C ARG A 138 21.44 -14.25 7.65
N GLN A 139 21.90 -13.37 8.54
CA GLN A 139 21.65 -13.50 9.97
C GLN A 139 20.17 -13.34 10.30
N LEU A 140 19.48 -12.39 9.67
CA LEU A 140 18.04 -12.23 9.79
C LEU A 140 17.31 -13.50 9.36
N ALA A 141 17.70 -14.10 8.23
CA ALA A 141 17.07 -15.32 7.71
C ALA A 141 17.19 -16.48 8.69
N LEU A 142 18.36 -16.65 9.32
CA LEU A 142 18.59 -17.69 10.33
C LEU A 142 17.66 -17.51 11.54
N LYS A 143 17.54 -16.28 12.04
CA LYS A 143 16.64 -15.95 13.17
C LYS A 143 15.15 -16.11 12.79
N ALA A 144 14.77 -15.70 11.57
CA ALA A 144 13.38 -15.61 11.15
C ALA A 144 12.76 -16.97 10.75
N ARG A 145 13.58 -17.96 10.36
CA ARG A 145 13.08 -19.29 9.94
C ARG A 145 12.27 -20.01 11.03
N GLY A 146 12.60 -19.79 12.31
CA GLY A 146 11.83 -20.31 13.45
C GLY A 146 10.38 -19.79 13.51
N TYR A 147 10.08 -18.70 12.80
CA TYR A 147 8.78 -18.05 12.75
C TYR A 147 8.10 -18.17 11.37
N SER A 148 8.56 -19.09 10.53
CA SER A 148 8.03 -19.25 9.16
C SER A 148 6.53 -19.57 9.12
N SER A 149 5.97 -20.16 10.18
CA SER A 149 4.53 -20.40 10.37
C SER A 149 3.74 -19.22 10.94
N ALA A 150 4.37 -18.08 11.23
CA ALA A 150 3.70 -16.92 11.84
C ALA A 150 2.49 -16.41 11.02
N GLY A 151 2.44 -16.71 9.72
CA GLY A 151 1.33 -16.37 8.84
C GLY A 151 0.14 -17.33 8.88
N ASP A 152 0.25 -18.52 9.49
CA ASP A 152 -0.77 -19.58 9.45
C ASP A 152 -1.77 -19.52 10.61
N GLN A 153 -2.08 -18.32 11.10
CA GLN A 153 -2.98 -18.17 12.25
C GLN A 153 -4.43 -18.36 11.81
N LEU A 154 -5.16 -19.19 12.57
CA LEU A 154 -6.61 -19.25 12.49
C LEU A 154 -7.20 -17.96 13.06
N VAL A 155 -8.38 -17.58 12.57
CA VAL A 155 -9.19 -16.53 13.17
C VAL A 155 -9.60 -16.98 14.58
N GLY A 156 -9.32 -16.15 15.57
CA GLY A 156 -9.49 -16.46 16.99
C GLY A 156 -10.54 -15.59 17.69
N GLU A 157 -10.23 -15.21 18.93
CA GLU A 157 -11.10 -14.39 19.78
C GLU A 157 -10.71 -12.91 19.72
N VAL A 158 -11.73 -12.04 19.81
CA VAL A 158 -11.58 -10.59 19.91
C VAL A 158 -12.06 -10.12 21.27
N GLY A 159 -11.22 -9.36 21.96
CA GLY A 159 -11.57 -8.73 23.21
C GLY A 159 -12.46 -7.51 23.00
N LEU A 160 -13.53 -7.38 23.79
CA LEU A 160 -14.31 -6.16 23.88
C LEU A 160 -14.11 -5.50 25.24
N ALA A 161 -13.41 -4.37 25.26
CA ALA A 161 -13.06 -3.58 26.43
C ALA A 161 -13.70 -2.18 26.33
N VAL A 162 -15.00 -2.10 26.60
CA VAL A 162 -15.79 -0.87 26.46
C VAL A 162 -16.54 -0.57 27.76
N PRO A 163 -16.79 0.71 28.10
CA PRO A 163 -17.48 1.06 29.33
C PRO A 163 -18.95 0.63 29.29
N ASP A 164 -19.55 0.38 30.47
CA ASP A 164 -20.96 -0.01 30.59
C ASP A 164 -21.89 1.21 30.54
N THR A 165 -21.97 1.86 29.39
CA THR A 165 -22.86 3.00 29.13
C THR A 165 -24.10 2.59 28.32
N PRO A 166 -25.20 3.37 28.34
CA PRO A 166 -26.37 3.09 27.49
C PRO A 166 -26.01 2.96 26.00
N ALA A 167 -25.10 3.81 25.50
CA ALA A 167 -24.65 3.77 24.12
C ALA A 167 -23.95 2.45 23.78
N TYR A 168 -23.01 2.00 24.63
CA TYR A 168 -22.32 0.72 24.43
C TYR A 168 -23.24 -0.48 24.62
N ARG A 169 -24.17 -0.45 25.57
CA ARG A 169 -25.20 -1.51 25.71
C ARG A 169 -26.04 -1.66 24.44
N ALA A 170 -26.38 -0.56 23.78
CA ALA A 170 -27.09 -0.58 22.50
C ALA A 170 -26.20 -1.05 21.32
N ALA A 171 -24.91 -0.73 21.34
CA ALA A 171 -23.97 -1.08 20.26
C ALA A 171 -23.44 -2.52 20.34
N LYS A 172 -23.28 -3.10 21.53
CA LYS A 172 -22.72 -4.44 21.79
C LYS A 172 -23.29 -5.54 20.87
N PRO A 173 -24.61 -5.68 20.67
CA PRO A 173 -25.16 -6.70 19.79
C PRO A 173 -24.71 -6.54 18.33
N LEU A 174 -24.69 -5.30 17.82
CA LEU A 174 -24.26 -5.02 16.45
C LEU A 174 -22.76 -5.26 16.27
N ILE A 175 -21.93 -4.80 17.22
CA ILE A 175 -20.49 -5.05 17.23
C ILE A 175 -20.21 -6.55 17.19
N THR A 176 -20.92 -7.32 18.03
CA THR A 176 -20.76 -8.78 18.10
C THR A 176 -21.17 -9.46 16.81
N GLN A 177 -22.29 -9.04 16.21
CA GLN A 177 -22.75 -9.55 14.92
C GLN A 177 -21.75 -9.23 13.80
N THR A 178 -21.22 -8.01 13.77
CA THR A 178 -20.21 -7.59 12.78
C THR A 178 -18.94 -8.43 12.93
N LEU A 179 -18.40 -8.60 14.14
CA LEU A 179 -17.20 -9.43 14.36
C LEU A 179 -17.43 -10.91 13.97
N ALA A 180 -18.60 -11.46 14.31
CA ALA A 180 -18.96 -12.83 13.97
C ALA A 180 -19.10 -13.05 12.45
N LYS A 181 -19.52 -12.03 11.68
CA LYS A 181 -19.56 -12.09 10.21
C LYS A 181 -18.17 -12.38 9.61
N PHE A 182 -17.11 -11.91 10.25
CA PHE A 182 -15.72 -12.15 9.87
C PHE A 182 -15.08 -13.36 10.60
N GLY A 183 -15.88 -14.16 11.30
CA GLY A 183 -15.44 -15.40 11.94
C GLY A 183 -14.84 -15.25 13.34
N TYR A 184 -14.79 -14.04 13.90
CA TYR A 184 -14.26 -13.82 15.24
C TYR A 184 -15.27 -14.19 16.31
N ALA A 185 -14.83 -14.90 17.34
CA ALA A 185 -15.57 -15.04 18.59
C ALA A 185 -15.32 -13.81 19.48
N VAL A 186 -16.37 -13.28 20.12
CA VAL A 186 -16.25 -12.08 20.95
C VAL A 186 -16.21 -12.45 22.42
N LYS A 187 -15.23 -11.89 23.14
CA LYS A 187 -15.03 -12.10 24.57
C LYS A 187 -15.00 -10.76 25.28
N GLU A 188 -15.85 -10.60 26.29
CA GLU A 188 -15.77 -9.41 27.15
C GLU A 188 -14.49 -9.44 27.98
N VAL A 189 -13.76 -8.33 27.95
CA VAL A 189 -12.52 -8.14 28.70
C VAL A 189 -12.89 -7.62 30.09
N LYS A 190 -12.68 -8.44 31.12
CA LYS A 190 -12.93 -8.02 32.49
C LYS A 190 -11.77 -7.15 32.93
N VAL A 191 -12.06 -5.91 33.33
CA VAL A 191 -11.06 -4.97 33.87
C VAL A 191 -10.99 -4.98 35.39
N ALA A 192 -12.02 -5.53 36.04
CA ALA A 192 -12.00 -5.83 37.46
C ALA A 192 -11.51 -7.27 37.67
N PHE A 193 -10.46 -7.43 38.46
CA PHE A 193 -9.81 -8.70 38.74
C PHE A 193 -9.32 -8.72 40.19
N THR A 194 -9.26 -9.91 40.76
CA THR A 194 -8.71 -10.12 42.11
C THR A 194 -7.25 -10.54 42.07
N ASP A 195 -6.87 -11.38 41.10
CA ASP A 195 -5.49 -11.76 40.85
C ASP A 195 -4.96 -11.02 39.61
N PRO A 196 -3.89 -10.21 39.71
CA PRO A 196 -3.27 -9.53 38.58
C PRO A 196 -2.85 -10.45 37.42
N ALA A 197 -2.63 -11.74 37.68
CA ALA A 197 -2.31 -12.72 36.63
C ALA A 197 -3.50 -13.02 35.69
N GLU A 198 -4.74 -12.74 36.10
CA GLU A 198 -5.94 -13.00 35.30
C GLU A 198 -5.96 -12.17 34.01
N ILE A 199 -5.48 -10.92 34.06
CA ILE A 199 -5.53 -10.02 32.90
C ILE A 199 -4.62 -10.50 31.76
N PRO A 200 -3.31 -10.73 31.95
CA PRO A 200 -2.48 -11.29 30.88
C PRO A 200 -3.03 -12.59 30.30
N LEU A 201 -3.56 -13.49 31.14
CA LEU A 201 -4.14 -14.77 30.71
C LEU A 201 -5.40 -14.59 29.85
N GLN A 202 -6.24 -13.58 30.14
CA GLN A 202 -7.40 -13.30 29.29
C GLN A 202 -7.01 -12.67 27.95
N LEU A 203 -5.91 -11.92 27.93
CA LEU A 203 -5.51 -11.06 26.83
C LEU A 203 -4.62 -11.75 25.79
N ASP A 204 -3.69 -12.60 26.22
CA ASP A 204 -2.71 -13.26 25.34
C ASP A 204 -3.32 -14.09 24.19
N PRO A 205 -4.44 -14.82 24.40
CA PRO A 205 -5.08 -15.59 23.33
C PRO A 205 -5.80 -14.72 22.29
N LEU A 206 -6.07 -13.45 22.60
CA LEU A 206 -6.85 -12.59 21.73
C LEU A 206 -6.05 -12.18 20.49
N ASP A 207 -6.72 -12.10 19.36
CA ASP A 207 -6.14 -11.61 18.11
C ASP A 207 -5.92 -10.09 18.18
N PHE A 208 -6.93 -9.38 18.65
CA PHE A 208 -6.90 -7.95 18.94
C PHE A 208 -7.99 -7.59 19.98
N VAL A 209 -7.94 -6.36 20.48
CA VAL A 209 -8.93 -5.83 21.43
C VAL A 209 -9.58 -4.56 20.86
N VAL A 210 -10.91 -4.54 20.79
CA VAL A 210 -11.70 -3.33 20.60
C VAL A 210 -11.80 -2.63 21.95
N ILE A 211 -11.18 -1.46 22.07
CA ILE A 211 -11.06 -0.76 23.35
C ILE A 211 -11.49 0.71 23.21
N ASP A 212 -12.36 1.14 24.12
CA ASP A 212 -12.64 2.57 24.27
C ASP A 212 -11.48 3.24 25.01
N ILE A 213 -10.87 4.23 24.34
CA ILE A 213 -9.70 4.97 24.83
C ILE A 213 -10.04 6.39 25.29
N SER A 214 -11.33 6.71 25.41
CA SER A 214 -11.75 7.93 26.08
C SER A 214 -11.54 7.76 27.59
N ASP A 215 -11.08 8.83 28.24
CA ASP A 215 -10.54 8.87 29.61
C ASP A 215 -11.43 8.16 30.66
N HIS A 216 -11.21 6.86 30.82
CA HIS A 216 -11.97 5.96 31.68
C HIS A 216 -10.99 5.10 32.48
N GLU A 217 -10.85 5.40 33.77
CA GLU A 217 -9.69 5.00 34.58
C GLU A 217 -9.38 3.49 34.71
N PRO A 218 -10.28 2.50 34.53
CA PRO A 218 -9.81 1.12 34.39
C PRO A 218 -9.35 0.77 32.96
N LEU A 219 -9.92 1.41 31.93
CA LEU A 219 -9.59 1.14 30.53
C LEU A 219 -8.27 1.78 30.11
N ASP A 220 -7.91 2.94 30.66
CA ASP A 220 -6.61 3.58 30.41
C ASP A 220 -5.43 2.67 30.85
N ARG A 221 -5.53 2.11 32.06
CA ARG A 221 -4.53 1.15 32.57
C ARG A 221 -4.45 -0.12 31.72
N LEU A 222 -5.60 -0.64 31.29
CA LEU A 222 -5.67 -1.78 30.37
C LEU A 222 -4.99 -1.44 29.04
N PHE A 223 -5.25 -0.26 28.49
CA PHE A 223 -4.66 0.21 27.25
C PHE A 223 -3.14 0.25 27.33
N HIS A 224 -2.57 0.80 28.40
CA HIS A 224 -1.13 0.75 28.64
C HIS A 224 -0.56 -0.67 28.68
N LEU A 225 -1.28 -1.61 29.30
CA LEU A 225 -0.87 -3.02 29.34
C LEU A 225 -0.92 -3.67 27.95
N LEU A 226 -2.00 -3.45 27.18
CA LEU A 226 -2.14 -3.95 25.81
C LEU A 226 -0.97 -3.46 24.95
N LEU A 227 -0.65 -2.18 25.07
CA LEU A 227 0.47 -1.55 24.37
C LEU A 227 1.81 -2.16 24.77
N GLY A 228 2.07 -2.35 26.06
CA GLY A 228 3.30 -2.98 26.56
C GLY A 228 3.45 -4.45 26.14
N ARG A 229 2.34 -5.17 26.01
CA ARG A 229 2.30 -6.57 25.55
C ARG A 229 2.23 -6.72 24.03
N SER A 230 2.15 -5.61 23.29
CA SER A 230 1.97 -5.58 21.84
C SER A 230 0.81 -6.47 21.38
N ILE A 231 -0.32 -6.34 22.07
CA ILE A 231 -1.59 -6.90 21.65
C ILE A 231 -2.24 -5.85 20.74
N PRO A 232 -2.60 -6.18 19.49
CA PRO A 232 -3.20 -5.23 18.59
C PRO A 232 -4.47 -4.59 19.16
N THR A 233 -4.64 -3.28 18.98
CA THR A 233 -5.79 -2.54 19.51
C THR A 233 -6.55 -1.79 18.43
N LEU A 234 -7.85 -2.07 18.34
CA LEU A 234 -8.78 -1.23 17.60
C LEU A 234 -9.32 -0.17 18.56
N ASN A 235 -8.73 1.02 18.48
CA ASN A 235 -9.05 2.14 19.33
C ASN A 235 -10.38 2.77 18.90
N VAL A 236 -11.32 2.91 19.83
CA VAL A 236 -12.61 3.53 19.58
C VAL A 236 -12.87 4.68 20.55
N ILE A 237 -13.62 5.68 20.09
CA ILE A 237 -14.12 6.75 20.96
C ILE A 237 -15.61 6.96 20.63
N HIS A 238 -16.45 6.75 21.65
CA HIS A 238 -17.82 7.22 21.58
C HIS A 238 -17.85 8.74 21.78
N HIS A 239 -18.43 9.46 20.84
CA HIS A 239 -18.65 10.90 20.95
C HIS A 239 -20.13 11.21 20.79
N ASP A 240 -20.69 11.94 21.74
CA ASP A 240 -22.00 12.56 21.60
C ASP A 240 -21.77 14.01 21.14
N PRO A 241 -22.24 14.42 19.95
CA PRO A 241 -22.08 15.80 19.46
C PRO A 241 -22.65 16.86 20.42
N ALA A 242 -23.61 16.49 21.26
CA ALA A 242 -24.20 17.38 22.27
C ALA A 242 -23.33 17.53 23.53
N ASN A 243 -22.38 16.62 23.77
CA ASN A 243 -21.49 16.70 24.93
C ASN A 243 -20.26 17.57 24.63
N VAL A 244 -20.10 18.61 25.44
CA VAL A 244 -18.91 19.47 25.48
C VAL A 244 -18.29 19.35 26.87
N PRO A 245 -16.97 19.12 27.01
CA PRO A 245 -15.96 19.07 25.96
C PRO A 245 -15.92 17.74 25.18
N ARG A 246 -15.43 17.80 23.93
CA ARG A 246 -15.18 16.60 23.12
C ARG A 246 -14.10 15.74 23.77
N PRO A 247 -14.23 14.40 23.72
CA PRO A 247 -13.15 13.50 24.12
C PRO A 247 -11.86 13.81 23.34
N ARG A 248 -10.71 13.69 24.01
CA ARG A 248 -9.38 13.83 23.39
C ARG A 248 -8.80 12.46 23.13
N VAL A 249 -8.05 12.33 22.04
CA VAL A 249 -7.24 11.14 21.78
C VAL A 249 -6.01 11.19 22.69
N PRO A 250 -5.71 10.14 23.48
CA PRO A 250 -4.51 10.05 24.28
C PRO A 250 -3.23 10.24 23.43
N ASP A 251 -2.25 10.96 23.96
CA ASP A 251 -0.96 11.18 23.29
C ASP A 251 -0.23 9.88 22.97
N LEU A 252 -0.51 8.81 23.71
CA LEU A 252 0.11 7.50 23.47
C LEU A 252 -0.42 6.78 22.23
N VAL A 253 -1.62 7.14 21.75
CA VAL A 253 -2.25 6.55 20.55
C VAL A 253 -1.67 7.17 19.28
N VAL A 254 -1.57 8.50 19.26
CA VAL A 254 -1.05 9.23 18.10
C VAL A 254 0.47 9.40 18.24
N GLY A 255 0.95 9.97 19.34
CA GLY A 255 2.36 10.31 19.51
C GLY A 255 2.84 11.36 18.51
N GLU A 256 4.05 11.85 18.67
CA GLU A 256 4.60 12.89 17.79
C GLU A 256 4.77 12.39 16.34
N THR A 257 5.29 11.17 16.17
CA THR A 257 5.59 10.61 14.84
C THR A 257 4.35 10.41 13.99
N LEU A 258 3.24 9.93 14.57
CA LEU A 258 2.00 9.73 13.80
C LEU A 258 1.31 11.06 13.48
N ARG A 259 1.40 12.08 14.36
CA ARG A 259 0.91 13.44 14.07
C ARG A 259 1.59 14.05 12.83
N HIS A 260 2.83 13.67 12.56
CA HIS A 260 3.55 14.07 11.35
C HIS A 260 3.29 13.15 10.14
N ALA A 261 2.73 11.96 10.35
CA ALA A 261 2.50 10.97 9.29
C ALA A 261 1.05 10.96 8.77
N THR A 262 0.06 11.31 9.60
CA THR A 262 -1.38 11.18 9.31
C THR A 262 -2.19 12.18 10.15
N PHE A 263 -3.50 12.27 9.93
CA PHE A 263 -4.37 13.11 10.77
C PHE A 263 -4.60 12.47 12.15
N GLU A 264 -4.71 13.30 13.19
CA GLU A 264 -4.83 12.84 14.59
C GLU A 264 -6.03 11.90 14.84
N GLN A 265 -7.05 11.98 14.00
CA GLN A 265 -8.28 11.18 14.12
C GLN A 265 -8.18 9.83 13.42
N ASP A 266 -7.26 9.65 12.47
CA ASP A 266 -7.16 8.42 11.67
C ASP A 266 -6.93 7.13 12.50
N PRO A 267 -6.08 7.11 13.55
CA PRO A 267 -5.83 5.87 14.31
C PRO A 267 -6.98 5.49 15.26
N VAL A 268 -8.11 6.22 15.23
CA VAL A 268 -9.24 6.06 16.14
C VAL A 268 -10.55 5.96 15.35
N LEU A 269 -11.38 4.97 15.70
CA LEU A 269 -12.74 4.87 15.19
C LEU A 269 -13.67 5.72 16.07
N TRP A 270 -14.09 6.86 15.53
CA TRP A 270 -15.09 7.73 16.14
C TRP A 270 -16.50 7.27 15.76
N TRP A 271 -17.41 7.25 16.72
CA TRP A 271 -18.81 6.88 16.49
C TRP A 271 -19.77 7.59 17.44
N ASN A 272 -20.99 7.89 16.96
CA ASN A 272 -22.06 8.51 17.77
C ASN A 272 -23.35 7.69 17.82
N SER A 273 -23.44 6.63 17.01
CA SER A 273 -24.60 5.73 16.97
C SER A 273 -24.17 4.28 16.79
N PRO A 274 -24.94 3.31 17.34
CA PRO A 274 -24.66 1.89 17.17
C PRO A 274 -24.46 1.44 15.71
N GLY A 275 -25.27 1.98 14.79
CA GLY A 275 -25.18 1.67 13.36
C GLY A 275 -23.92 2.22 12.69
N GLU A 276 -23.52 3.46 13.04
CA GLU A 276 -22.27 4.04 12.55
C GLU A 276 -21.06 3.22 13.02
N PHE A 277 -21.04 2.81 14.29
CA PHE A 277 -19.96 1.98 14.81
C PHE A 277 -19.87 0.66 14.04
N ALA A 278 -20.98 -0.06 13.89
CA ALA A 278 -21.00 -1.32 13.14
C ALA A 278 -20.48 -1.17 11.70
N ALA A 279 -20.91 -0.12 10.98
CA ALA A 279 -20.48 0.14 9.61
C ALA A 279 -18.99 0.48 9.51
N ARG A 280 -18.47 1.34 10.40
CA ARG A 280 -17.04 1.68 10.42
C ARG A 280 -16.17 0.51 10.86
N LEU A 281 -16.65 -0.29 11.81
CA LEU A 281 -15.98 -1.51 12.24
C LEU A 281 -15.89 -2.50 11.08
N GLU A 282 -16.99 -2.69 10.34
CA GLU A 282 -17.02 -3.52 9.15
C GLU A 282 -15.99 -3.07 8.11
N GLN A 283 -15.90 -1.77 7.80
CA GLN A 283 -14.86 -1.23 6.89
C GLN A 283 -13.43 -1.54 7.35
N GLN A 284 -13.18 -1.55 8.66
CA GLN A 284 -11.87 -1.93 9.21
C GLN A 284 -11.63 -3.43 9.06
N LEU A 285 -12.62 -4.27 9.36
CA LEU A 285 -12.51 -5.72 9.28
C LEU A 285 -12.39 -6.22 7.84
N GLU A 286 -13.04 -5.57 6.87
CA GLU A 286 -12.85 -5.85 5.43
C GLU A 286 -11.37 -5.75 5.05
N ARG A 287 -10.64 -4.77 5.59
CA ARG A 287 -9.19 -4.64 5.38
C ARG A 287 -8.40 -5.77 6.04
N PHE A 288 -8.88 -6.29 7.16
CA PHE A 288 -8.20 -7.38 7.88
C PHE A 288 -8.41 -8.74 7.19
N ASP A 289 -9.55 -8.90 6.51
CA ASP A 289 -9.96 -10.08 5.77
C ASP A 289 -9.38 -10.15 4.35
N LEU A 290 -8.90 -9.01 3.82
CA LEU A 290 -8.15 -9.00 2.57
C LEU A 290 -7.02 -10.04 2.64
N PRO A 291 -6.92 -10.95 1.64
CA PRO A 291 -5.84 -11.91 1.60
C PRO A 291 -4.53 -11.14 1.72
N ARG A 292 -3.76 -11.47 2.76
CA ARG A 292 -2.47 -10.83 3.00
C ARG A 292 -1.68 -10.86 1.71
N GLN A 293 -1.47 -9.68 1.11
CA GLN A 293 -0.72 -9.57 -0.13
C GLN A 293 0.74 -9.88 0.19
N GLN A 294 1.08 -11.16 0.09
CA GLN A 294 2.44 -11.62 0.18
C GLN A 294 2.95 -11.81 -1.24
N PHE A 295 3.89 -10.98 -1.65
CA PHE A 295 4.57 -11.13 -2.93
C PHE A 295 5.46 -12.37 -2.85
N ARG A 296 5.11 -13.40 -3.63
CA ARG A 296 5.75 -14.72 -3.55
C ARG A 296 6.80 -14.95 -4.63
N ASN A 297 6.78 -14.14 -5.69
CA ASN A 297 7.79 -14.14 -6.74
C ASN A 297 8.36 -12.73 -6.95
N LEU A 298 9.52 -12.69 -7.58
CA LEU A 298 10.28 -11.47 -7.79
C LEU A 298 9.54 -10.51 -8.73
N ASP A 299 8.95 -11.02 -9.81
CA ASP A 299 8.27 -10.20 -10.82
C ASP A 299 7.09 -9.41 -10.24
N GLU A 300 6.26 -10.03 -9.40
CA GLU A 300 5.17 -9.36 -8.70
C GLU A 300 5.69 -8.28 -7.75
N GLY A 301 6.76 -8.57 -7.00
CA GLY A 301 7.37 -7.62 -6.07
C GLY A 301 7.98 -6.40 -6.77
N ILE A 302 8.73 -6.64 -7.85
CA ILE A 302 9.31 -5.59 -8.67
C ILE A 302 8.23 -4.77 -9.38
N GLY A 303 7.19 -5.42 -9.91
CA GLY A 303 6.03 -4.72 -10.46
C GLY A 303 5.35 -3.81 -9.43
N TYR A 304 5.17 -4.29 -8.20
CA TYR A 304 4.65 -3.48 -7.10
C TYR A 304 5.56 -2.27 -6.82
N ILE A 305 6.86 -2.46 -6.60
CA ILE A 305 7.80 -1.36 -6.33
C ILE A 305 7.74 -0.32 -7.44
N ARG A 306 7.73 -0.75 -8.70
CA ARG A 306 7.65 0.14 -9.87
C ARG A 306 6.34 0.92 -9.94
N SER A 307 5.24 0.39 -9.40
CA SER A 307 3.97 1.12 -9.32
C SER A 307 3.91 2.18 -8.20
N THR A 308 4.79 2.12 -7.20
CA THR A 308 4.77 3.08 -6.08
C THR A 308 4.99 4.51 -6.56
N GLY A 309 4.36 5.50 -5.93
CA GLY A 309 4.48 6.91 -6.33
C GLY A 309 3.63 7.31 -7.53
N ARG A 310 2.93 6.36 -8.18
CA ARG A 310 1.93 6.67 -9.21
C ARG A 310 0.57 6.99 -8.61
N ALA A 311 -0.20 7.82 -9.30
CA ALA A 311 -1.63 7.92 -9.19
C ALA A 311 -2.29 6.69 -9.82
N ASP A 312 -3.46 6.31 -9.31
CA ASP A 312 -4.22 5.23 -9.90
C ASP A 312 -4.76 5.66 -11.27
N GLY A 313 -4.65 4.76 -12.22
CA GLY A 313 -5.30 4.95 -13.50
C GLY A 313 -4.93 3.91 -14.54
N LYS A 314 -5.49 4.12 -15.72
CA LYS A 314 -5.57 3.17 -16.81
C LYS A 314 -5.22 3.84 -18.13
N ILE A 315 -4.40 3.13 -18.90
CA ILE A 315 -3.94 3.53 -20.22
C ILE A 315 -4.78 2.83 -21.29
N PHE A 316 -5.25 3.56 -22.28
CA PHE A 316 -5.80 3.00 -23.51
C PHE A 316 -4.73 3.08 -24.60
N LEU A 317 -4.16 1.94 -25.02
CA LEU A 317 -3.18 1.88 -26.10
C LEU A 317 -3.92 1.60 -27.42
N SER A 318 -3.87 2.55 -28.35
CA SER A 318 -4.55 2.47 -29.67
C SER A 318 -3.51 2.35 -30.77
N THR A 319 -3.57 1.28 -31.56
CA THR A 319 -2.57 0.97 -32.61
C THR A 319 -3.20 0.30 -33.81
N ALA A 320 -2.63 0.52 -35.00
CA ALA A 320 -3.05 -0.16 -36.22
C ALA A 320 -2.40 -1.55 -36.33
N GLY A 321 -3.09 -2.50 -36.97
CA GLY A 321 -2.62 -3.89 -37.09
C GLY A 321 -1.18 -4.06 -37.64
N PRO A 322 -0.71 -3.28 -38.63
CA PRO A 322 0.68 -3.37 -39.08
C PRO A 322 1.73 -3.01 -38.02
N ASP A 323 1.36 -2.23 -37.00
CA ASP A 323 2.23 -1.74 -35.93
C ASP A 323 2.12 -2.61 -34.66
N ASP A 324 1.46 -3.77 -34.76
CA ASP A 324 1.18 -4.70 -33.65
C ASP A 324 2.46 -5.24 -32.97
N ALA A 325 3.59 -5.24 -33.67
CA ALA A 325 4.87 -5.66 -33.10
C ALA A 325 5.33 -4.67 -32.01
N LEU A 326 5.35 -3.37 -32.31
CA LEU A 326 5.71 -2.32 -31.36
C LEU A 326 4.70 -2.25 -30.22
N SER A 327 3.40 -2.31 -30.52
CA SER A 327 2.34 -2.24 -29.50
C SER A 327 2.40 -3.40 -28.51
N ARG A 328 2.84 -4.58 -28.96
CA ARG A 328 3.11 -5.74 -28.11
C ARG A 328 4.29 -5.51 -27.18
N GLU A 329 5.38 -4.93 -27.66
CA GLU A 329 6.56 -4.65 -26.83
C GLU A 329 6.25 -3.55 -25.79
N VAL A 330 5.54 -2.50 -26.19
CA VAL A 330 4.99 -1.48 -25.27
C VAL A 330 4.09 -2.12 -24.22
N GLY A 331 3.13 -2.96 -24.63
CA GLY A 331 2.23 -3.67 -23.71
C GLY A 331 2.98 -4.58 -22.73
N ARG A 332 4.05 -5.26 -23.17
CA ARG A 332 4.90 -6.07 -22.28
C ARG A 332 5.62 -5.19 -21.26
N ALA A 333 6.21 -4.08 -21.69
CA ALA A 333 6.91 -3.16 -20.82
C ALA A 333 5.96 -2.50 -19.80
N LEU A 334 4.77 -2.07 -20.21
CA LEU A 334 3.73 -1.55 -19.32
C LEU A 334 3.33 -2.57 -18.26
N LYS A 335 3.15 -3.84 -18.66
CA LYS A 335 2.83 -4.93 -17.73
C LYS A 335 3.96 -5.19 -16.73
N LEU A 336 5.21 -5.23 -17.18
CA LEU A 336 6.39 -5.39 -16.30
C LEU A 336 6.54 -4.26 -15.29
N GLN A 337 6.08 -3.06 -15.66
CA GLN A 337 6.06 -1.89 -14.80
C GLN A 337 4.77 -1.81 -13.96
N ASN A 338 3.87 -2.78 -14.04
CA ASN A 338 2.59 -2.82 -13.32
C ASN A 338 1.65 -1.63 -13.61
N PHE A 339 1.58 -1.19 -14.88
CA PHE A 339 0.52 -0.30 -15.33
C PHE A 339 -0.76 -1.08 -15.62
N THR A 340 -1.91 -0.48 -15.29
CA THR A 340 -3.20 -0.93 -15.81
C THR A 340 -3.36 -0.37 -17.22
N PHE A 341 -3.54 -1.23 -18.22
CA PHE A 341 -3.76 -0.78 -19.60
C PHE A 341 -4.75 -1.66 -20.35
N PHE A 342 -5.36 -1.13 -21.40
CA PHE A 342 -6.19 -1.85 -22.36
C PHE A 342 -5.53 -1.84 -23.74
N HIS A 343 -5.53 -2.99 -24.41
CA HIS A 343 -5.19 -3.12 -25.83
C HIS A 343 -6.07 -4.21 -26.44
N TYR A 344 -6.68 -3.95 -27.60
CA TYR A 344 -7.71 -4.82 -28.18
C TYR A 344 -7.20 -6.21 -28.63
N VAL A 345 -5.89 -6.37 -28.87
CA VAL A 345 -5.27 -7.68 -29.17
C VAL A 345 -4.63 -8.32 -27.94
N TYR A 346 -3.87 -7.54 -27.18
CA TYR A 346 -2.88 -8.07 -26.22
C TYR A 346 -3.36 -8.05 -24.77
N ASN A 347 -4.35 -7.22 -24.47
CA ASN A 347 -4.97 -7.17 -23.17
C ASN A 347 -6.47 -6.89 -23.30
N ASN A 348 -7.14 -7.72 -24.10
CA ASN A 348 -8.55 -7.59 -24.37
C ASN A 348 -9.37 -8.12 -23.20
N THR A 349 -9.92 -7.20 -22.42
CA THR A 349 -10.78 -7.51 -21.28
C THR A 349 -12.27 -7.58 -21.64
N ILE A 350 -12.63 -7.43 -22.92
CA ILE A 350 -14.02 -7.45 -23.39
C ILE A 350 -14.50 -8.90 -23.56
N PRO A 351 -15.61 -9.31 -22.89
CA PRO A 351 -16.15 -10.66 -23.03
C PRO A 351 -16.64 -10.97 -24.46
N ARG A 352 -16.39 -12.21 -24.93
CA ARG A 352 -16.87 -12.70 -26.23
C ARG A 352 -18.40 -12.68 -26.28
N GLY A 353 -18.97 -12.23 -27.40
CA GLY A 353 -20.43 -12.16 -27.62
C GLY A 353 -21.10 -10.89 -27.08
N SER A 354 -20.35 -9.96 -26.51
CA SER A 354 -20.87 -8.64 -26.12
C SER A 354 -20.87 -7.66 -27.31
N LYS A 355 -21.69 -6.59 -27.22
CA LYS A 355 -21.64 -5.48 -28.18
C LYS A 355 -20.27 -4.79 -28.08
N TRP A 356 -19.37 -5.17 -28.97
CA TRP A 356 -17.96 -4.79 -28.94
C TRP A 356 -17.75 -3.27 -28.89
N GLN A 357 -18.54 -2.52 -29.68
CA GLN A 357 -18.46 -1.06 -29.76
C GLN A 357 -18.75 -0.39 -28.41
N ASP A 358 -19.89 -0.69 -27.80
CA ASP A 358 -20.28 -0.12 -26.48
C ASP A 358 -19.22 -0.42 -25.41
N ARG A 359 -18.62 -1.61 -25.46
CA ARG A 359 -17.58 -2.02 -24.50
C ARG A 359 -16.26 -1.30 -24.74
N LEU A 360 -15.87 -1.07 -25.99
CA LEU A 360 -14.67 -0.31 -26.34
C LEU A 360 -14.78 1.15 -25.83
N GLU A 361 -15.93 1.78 -26.04
CA GLU A 361 -16.22 3.13 -25.51
C GLU A 361 -16.17 3.17 -23.98
N GLN A 362 -16.67 2.13 -23.30
CA GLN A 362 -16.54 1.99 -21.84
C GLN A 362 -15.08 1.85 -21.39
N GLN A 363 -14.25 1.12 -22.14
CA GLN A 363 -12.82 1.03 -21.83
C GLN A 363 -12.13 2.39 -21.98
N LEU A 364 -12.47 3.13 -23.03
CA LEU A 364 -11.95 4.48 -23.29
C LEU A 364 -12.37 5.48 -22.19
N ALA A 365 -13.65 5.46 -21.80
CA ALA A 365 -14.19 6.34 -20.76
C ALA A 365 -13.67 6.02 -19.34
N ALA A 366 -13.18 4.80 -19.11
CA ALA A 366 -12.57 4.39 -17.85
C ALA A 366 -11.05 4.66 -17.79
N SER A 367 -10.44 4.98 -18.93
CA SER A 367 -9.01 5.31 -19.01
C SER A 367 -8.76 6.77 -18.66
N GLN A 368 -7.58 7.05 -18.12
CA GLN A 368 -7.11 8.41 -17.80
C GLN A 368 -6.20 8.94 -18.91
N VAL A 369 -5.55 8.04 -19.66
CA VAL A 369 -4.69 8.39 -20.79
C VAL A 369 -5.05 7.55 -22.01
N PHE A 370 -5.11 8.20 -23.17
CA PHE A 370 -5.20 7.57 -24.48
C PHE A 370 -3.89 7.78 -25.25
N VAL A 371 -3.29 6.68 -25.67
CA VAL A 371 -1.98 6.63 -26.33
C VAL A 371 -2.16 6.07 -27.73
N PRO A 372 -2.35 6.93 -28.75
CA PRO A 372 -2.36 6.51 -30.14
C PRO A 372 -0.91 6.38 -30.65
N LEU A 373 -0.56 5.22 -31.20
CA LEU A 373 0.65 5.03 -31.99
C LEU A 373 0.30 5.28 -33.46
N VAL A 374 0.65 6.48 -33.92
CA VAL A 374 0.18 7.07 -35.18
C VAL A 374 1.14 6.73 -36.30
N SER A 375 0.60 6.08 -37.34
CA SER A 375 1.28 5.75 -38.59
C SER A 375 0.34 5.99 -39.77
N GLN A 376 0.80 5.86 -41.01
CA GLN A 376 -0.09 5.87 -42.17
C GLN A 376 -1.17 4.77 -42.08
N ALA A 377 -0.85 3.63 -41.48
CA ALA A 377 -1.83 2.55 -41.28
C ALA A 377 -2.90 2.93 -40.26
N TYR A 378 -2.54 3.72 -39.24
CA TYR A 378 -3.47 4.27 -38.25
C TYR A 378 -4.56 5.12 -38.91
N TRP A 379 -4.17 6.05 -39.80
CA TRP A 379 -5.12 6.91 -40.50
C TRP A 379 -6.04 6.15 -41.47
N ARG A 380 -5.54 5.08 -42.10
CA ARG A 380 -6.34 4.20 -42.96
C ARG A 380 -7.35 3.35 -42.19
N SER A 381 -7.13 3.14 -40.89
CA SER A 381 -8.03 2.37 -40.04
C SER A 381 -9.24 3.22 -39.62
N GLU A 382 -10.44 2.82 -40.04
CA GLU A 382 -11.70 3.43 -39.59
C GLU A 382 -11.85 3.33 -38.06
N TRP A 383 -11.42 2.22 -37.47
CA TRP A 383 -11.51 1.99 -36.03
C TRP A 383 -10.61 2.93 -35.24
N CYS A 384 -9.35 3.08 -35.64
CA CYS A 384 -8.39 3.97 -34.99
C CYS A 384 -8.89 5.43 -35.03
N ARG A 385 -9.44 5.87 -36.18
CA ARG A 385 -10.04 7.21 -36.30
C ARG A 385 -11.25 7.41 -35.40
N ARG A 386 -12.11 6.39 -35.24
CA ARG A 386 -13.25 6.44 -34.31
C ARG A 386 -12.82 6.48 -32.84
N GLU A 387 -11.80 5.70 -32.48
CA GLU A 387 -11.22 5.74 -31.13
C GLU A 387 -10.64 7.13 -30.84
N LEU A 388 -9.87 7.70 -31.75
CA LEU A 388 -9.30 9.05 -31.62
C LEU A 388 -10.40 10.12 -31.51
N ALA A 389 -11.45 10.05 -32.34
CA ALA A 389 -12.57 11.00 -32.25
C ALA A 389 -13.30 10.92 -30.90
N THR A 390 -13.44 9.71 -30.35
CA THR A 390 -14.05 9.51 -29.02
C THR A 390 -13.14 10.02 -27.91
N ALA A 391 -11.83 9.75 -28.02
CA ALA A 391 -10.81 10.24 -27.10
C ALA A 391 -10.83 11.78 -27.05
N ARG A 392 -10.89 12.44 -28.21
CA ARG A 392 -10.94 13.90 -28.32
C ARG A 392 -12.12 14.49 -27.57
N ARG A 393 -13.32 13.96 -27.78
CA ARG A 393 -14.51 14.39 -27.04
C ARG A 393 -14.32 14.26 -25.52
N LEU A 394 -13.72 13.17 -25.05
CA LEU A 394 -13.46 12.98 -23.62
C LEU A 394 -12.35 13.90 -23.09
N SER A 395 -11.38 14.24 -23.94
CA SER A 395 -10.32 15.20 -23.64
C SER A 395 -10.86 16.62 -23.54
N ASP A 396 -11.74 17.04 -24.46
CA ASP A 396 -12.44 18.33 -24.42
C ASP A 396 -13.31 18.48 -23.16
N GLU A 397 -13.86 17.36 -22.65
CA GLU A 397 -14.57 17.29 -21.37
C GLU A 397 -13.64 17.28 -20.15
N GLY A 398 -12.31 17.25 -20.33
CA GLY A 398 -11.31 17.20 -19.27
C GLY A 398 -11.20 15.84 -18.56
N ARG A 399 -11.67 14.75 -19.19
CA ARG A 399 -11.79 13.42 -18.57
C ARG A 399 -10.70 12.43 -18.99
N LEU A 400 -9.93 12.77 -20.02
CA LEU A 400 -8.94 11.90 -20.64
C LEU A 400 -7.80 12.77 -21.20
N THR A 401 -6.55 12.37 -21.02
CA THR A 401 -5.42 13.03 -21.69
C THR A 401 -5.00 12.21 -22.91
N ILE A 402 -4.79 12.86 -24.04
CA ILE A 402 -4.26 12.23 -25.25
C ILE A 402 -2.76 12.50 -25.33
N ILE A 403 -1.95 11.43 -25.47
CA ILE A 403 -0.50 11.51 -25.63
C ILE A 403 -0.12 10.76 -26.92
N PRO A 404 -0.05 11.45 -28.07
CA PRO A 404 0.19 10.84 -29.36
C PRO A 404 1.69 10.60 -29.64
N TYR A 405 2.00 9.46 -30.25
CA TYR A 405 3.35 9.11 -30.71
C TYR A 405 3.34 8.86 -32.22
N PHE A 406 4.16 9.59 -32.97
CA PHE A 406 4.24 9.47 -34.44
C PHE A 406 5.36 8.51 -34.84
N LEU A 407 5.03 7.46 -35.59
CA LEU A 407 5.93 6.34 -35.92
C LEU A 407 6.71 6.51 -37.23
N ASP A 408 6.15 7.27 -38.17
CA ASP A 408 6.64 7.40 -39.55
C ASP A 408 6.55 8.84 -40.09
N GLY A 409 6.42 9.83 -39.18
CA GLY A 409 6.27 11.24 -39.53
C GLY A 409 4.98 11.58 -40.31
N SER A 410 4.01 10.65 -40.41
CA SER A 410 2.76 10.89 -41.13
C SER A 410 1.82 11.83 -40.36
N SER A 411 1.71 13.06 -40.86
CA SER A 411 0.78 14.09 -40.39
C SER A 411 -0.35 14.34 -41.40
N GLU A 412 -0.87 13.29 -42.05
CA GLU A 412 -1.94 13.43 -43.06
C GLU A 412 -3.19 14.14 -42.52
N GLU A 413 -3.46 14.03 -41.21
CA GLU A 413 -4.37 14.90 -40.45
C GLU A 413 -3.64 15.47 -39.22
N LEU A 414 -3.85 16.77 -38.93
CA LEU A 414 -3.28 17.41 -37.74
C LEU A 414 -3.90 16.79 -36.48
N ILE A 415 -3.04 16.21 -35.64
CA ILE A 415 -3.34 15.98 -34.23
C ILE A 415 -2.99 17.28 -33.51
N PRO A 416 -3.98 18.09 -33.09
CA PRO A 416 -3.71 19.37 -32.42
C PRO A 416 -3.03 19.18 -31.06
N GLU A 417 -3.18 18.00 -30.46
CA GLU A 417 -2.51 17.63 -29.23
C GLU A 417 -1.00 17.49 -29.47
N GLN A 418 -0.20 18.16 -28.62
CA GLN A 418 1.26 18.02 -28.67
C GLN A 418 1.64 16.55 -28.44
N GLY A 419 2.58 16.02 -29.23
CA GLY A 419 3.01 14.62 -29.18
C GLY A 419 4.49 14.48 -29.48
N ALA A 420 4.99 13.25 -29.38
CA ALA A 420 6.39 12.95 -29.66
C ALA A 420 6.53 12.27 -31.04
N ASP A 421 7.34 12.85 -31.91
CA ASP A 421 7.83 12.14 -33.09
C ASP A 421 8.96 11.19 -32.67
N ILE A 422 8.75 9.91 -32.92
CA ILE A 422 9.65 8.83 -32.52
C ILE A 422 10.13 8.02 -33.72
N SER A 423 9.98 8.56 -34.95
CA SER A 423 10.38 7.90 -36.20
C SER A 423 11.85 7.51 -36.21
N ASP A 424 12.71 8.36 -35.64
CA ASP A 424 14.16 8.22 -35.71
C ASP A 424 14.73 7.33 -34.59
N LEU A 425 13.89 6.93 -33.63
CA LEU A 425 14.27 6.08 -32.52
C LEU A 425 14.23 4.60 -32.88
N THR A 426 15.14 3.83 -32.32
CA THR A 426 15.08 2.36 -32.35
C THR A 426 13.86 1.85 -31.58
N GLU A 427 13.40 0.63 -31.87
CA GLU A 427 12.23 0.05 -31.18
C GLU A 427 12.39 0.04 -29.65
N ALA A 428 13.59 -0.26 -29.13
CA ALA A 428 13.87 -0.24 -27.70
C ALA A 428 13.75 1.17 -27.10
N GLU A 429 14.27 2.19 -27.80
CA GLU A 429 14.16 3.60 -27.39
C GLU A 429 12.71 4.09 -27.43
N ARG A 430 11.94 3.70 -28.46
CA ARG A 430 10.50 3.99 -28.57
C ARG A 430 9.72 3.44 -27.37
N VAL A 431 9.93 2.17 -27.03
CA VAL A 431 9.28 1.53 -25.89
C VAL A 431 9.68 2.20 -24.58
N ALA A 432 10.97 2.48 -24.39
CA ALA A 432 11.48 3.13 -23.18
C ALA A 432 10.88 4.53 -23.00
N LEU A 433 10.82 5.34 -24.07
CA LEU A 433 10.24 6.69 -24.04
C LEU A 433 8.75 6.65 -23.67
N ILE A 434 7.95 5.83 -24.34
CA ILE A 434 6.50 5.73 -24.07
C ILE A 434 6.27 5.35 -22.60
N VAL A 435 6.99 4.36 -22.08
CA VAL A 435 6.84 3.91 -20.69
C VAL A 435 7.30 5.00 -19.70
N GLN A 436 8.39 5.70 -20.02
CA GLN A 436 8.89 6.81 -19.21
C GLN A 436 7.89 7.96 -19.14
N ASP A 437 7.27 8.33 -20.26
CA ASP A 437 6.24 9.36 -20.33
C ASP A 437 4.99 8.96 -19.55
N MET A 438 4.54 7.71 -19.66
CA MET A 438 3.42 7.22 -18.85
C MET A 438 3.75 7.27 -17.35
N ASP A 439 4.96 6.88 -16.95
CA ASP A 439 5.40 7.01 -15.56
C ASP A 439 5.45 8.48 -15.12
N GLY A 440 5.97 9.38 -15.97
CA GLY A 440 5.98 10.83 -15.78
C GLY A 440 4.58 11.41 -15.57
N PHE A 441 3.62 11.02 -16.40
CA PHE A 441 2.22 11.41 -16.31
C PHE A 441 1.59 10.97 -14.98
N PHE A 442 1.67 9.67 -14.65
CA PHE A 442 1.03 9.16 -13.44
C PHE A 442 1.75 9.56 -12.14
N THR A 443 2.98 10.05 -12.20
CA THR A 443 3.70 10.61 -11.03
C THR A 443 3.55 12.12 -10.90
N GLY A 444 2.85 12.78 -11.84
CA GLY A 444 2.65 14.23 -11.85
C GLY A 444 3.90 15.03 -12.24
N GLN A 445 4.94 14.38 -12.75
CA GLN A 445 6.15 15.05 -13.29
C GLN A 445 5.90 15.63 -14.69
N ILE A 446 4.95 15.07 -15.43
CA ILE A 446 4.39 15.66 -16.63
C ILE A 446 3.07 16.32 -16.21
N THR A 447 3.13 17.58 -15.78
CA THR A 447 1.94 18.43 -15.70
C THR A 447 1.39 18.62 -17.11
N SER A 448 0.07 18.71 -17.22
CA SER A 448 -0.65 18.96 -18.47
C SER A 448 -0.28 20.32 -19.07
N ASP A 449 0.90 20.45 -19.67
CA ASP A 449 1.14 21.42 -20.73
C ASP A 449 0.46 20.96 -22.05
N TYR A 450 -0.15 19.77 -22.03
CA TYR A 450 -0.95 19.19 -23.11
C TYR A 450 -2.43 19.63 -23.11
N SER A 451 -2.88 20.43 -22.14
CA SER A 451 -4.17 21.13 -22.21
C SER A 451 -3.93 22.50 -22.86
N GLY A 452 -3.97 22.52 -24.19
CA GLY A 452 -3.79 23.75 -24.97
C GLY A 452 -4.73 24.87 -24.51
N THR A 453 -4.19 26.07 -24.43
CA THR A 453 -4.95 27.30 -24.70
C THR A 453 -5.44 27.34 -26.13
#